data_AF-A0A0L7M7Q4-F1
#
_entry.id   AF-A0A0L7M7Q4-F1
#
_cell.length_a   1.000
_cell.length_b   1.000
_cell.length_c   1.000
_cell.angle_alpha   90.00
_cell.angle_beta   90.00
_cell.angle_gamma   90.00
#
_symmetry.space_group_name_H-M   'P 1'
#
loop_
_entity.id
_entity.type
_entity.pdbx_description
1 polymer ?
#
loop_
_entity_poly.entity_id
_entity_poly.type
_entity_poly.pdbx_seq_one_letter_code
_entity_poly.pdbx_strand_id
1 'polypeptide(L)'
;MRAIIRFKIIRQVHSLVSKDADNKFKRIVSYINNYDDNLNELKRKKEYLGLLKNIYHTIPSRLNENKLWNNFLNKLKTEKCYHKLKKIIKKNTITHDSLMCRQIIYLYYIGLDDELVCLIKEACL
;
A
#
# COMPACT_ATOMS: atom_id res chain seq x y z
N MET A 1 -28.35 -1.71 -8.57
CA MET A 1 -28.06 -0.47 -7.81
C MET A 1 -26.54 -0.27 -7.81
N ARG A 2 -26.02 0.92 -8.11
CA ARG A 2 -24.58 1.19 -7.98
C ARG A 2 -24.30 1.57 -6.53
N ALA A 3 -23.59 0.72 -5.79
CA ALA A 3 -23.11 1.07 -4.45
C ALA A 3 -22.09 2.21 -4.56
N ILE A 4 -22.33 3.32 -3.85
CA ILE A 4 -21.39 4.44 -3.74
C ILE A 4 -20.69 4.31 -2.39
N ILE A 5 -19.42 3.93 -2.40
CA ILE A 5 -18.61 3.86 -1.18
C ILE A 5 -17.86 5.18 -1.03
N ARG A 6 -18.07 5.90 0.10
CA ARG A 6 -17.40 7.15 0.42
C ARG A 6 -16.40 6.93 1.55
N PHE A 7 -15.13 7.20 1.30
CA PHE A 7 -14.06 7.13 2.32
C PHE A 7 -13.64 8.54 2.75
N LYS A 8 -13.72 8.85 4.05
CA LYS A 8 -13.12 10.06 4.62
C LYS A 8 -11.70 9.75 5.07
N ILE A 9 -10.72 10.26 4.33
CA ILE A 9 -9.30 10.02 4.60
C ILE A 9 -8.75 11.18 5.42
N ILE A 10 -8.40 10.92 6.68
CA ILE A 10 -7.68 11.87 7.54
C ILE A 10 -6.30 11.29 7.81
N ARG A 11 -5.30 11.69 7.02
CA ARG A 11 -3.90 11.39 7.32
C ARG A 11 -3.35 12.56 8.13
N GLN A 12 -3.00 12.32 9.40
CA GLN A 12 -2.16 13.28 10.13
C GLN A 12 -0.89 13.51 9.31
N VAL A 13 -0.60 14.78 9.05
CA VAL A 13 0.44 15.22 8.13
C VAL A 13 1.79 14.78 8.69
N HIS A 14 2.34 13.70 8.14
CA HIS A 14 3.78 13.46 8.21
C HIS A 14 4.40 14.16 7.00
N SER A 15 4.89 15.38 7.20
CA SER A 15 5.57 16.26 6.25
C SER A 15 6.80 16.79 6.99
N LEU A 16 7.97 17.14 6.43
CA LEU A 16 8.54 17.20 5.09
C LEU A 16 10.06 17.22 5.38
N VAL A 17 10.80 16.12 5.25
CA VAL A 17 12.27 16.18 5.29
C VAL A 17 12.84 15.19 4.27
N SER A 18 13.36 15.77 3.20
CA SER A 18 14.04 15.14 2.06
C SER A 18 15.37 14.47 2.42
N LYS A 19 15.88 14.68 3.64
CA LYS A 19 17.21 14.17 4.05
C LYS A 19 17.32 12.65 4.11
N ASP A 20 16.23 11.90 3.94
CA ASP A 20 16.21 10.45 4.13
C ASP A 20 15.46 9.66 3.03
N ALA A 21 15.23 10.26 1.85
CA ALA A 21 14.43 9.63 0.80
C ALA A 21 14.98 8.27 0.34
N ASP A 22 16.31 8.14 0.21
CA ASP A 22 16.94 6.87 -0.18
C ASP A 22 16.90 5.82 0.92
N ASN A 23 17.04 6.20 2.19
CA ASN A 23 16.90 5.25 3.30
C ASN A 23 15.44 4.80 3.47
N LYS A 24 14.48 5.71 3.29
CA LYS A 24 13.04 5.37 3.22
C LYS A 24 12.77 4.39 2.08
N PHE A 25 13.38 4.61 0.91
CA PHE A 25 13.29 3.69 -0.21
C PHE A 25 13.87 2.31 0.12
N LYS A 26 15.09 2.25 0.66
CA LYS A 26 15.74 1.01 1.12
C LYS A 26 14.90 0.26 2.16
N ARG A 27 14.28 0.97 3.10
CA ARG A 27 13.35 0.39 4.09
C ARG A 27 12.16 -0.26 3.41
N ILE A 28 11.53 0.40 2.44
CA ILE A 28 10.40 -0.17 1.69
C ILE A 28 10.81 -1.42 0.93
N VAL A 29 11.94 -1.38 0.22
CA VAL A 29 12.50 -2.55 -0.46
C VAL A 29 12.71 -3.70 0.53
N SER A 30 13.28 -3.41 1.70
CA SER A 30 13.49 -4.39 2.77
C SER A 30 12.19 -4.99 3.29
N TYR A 31 11.17 -4.16 3.57
CA TYR A 31 9.85 -4.65 4.01
C TYR A 31 9.24 -5.62 3.00
N ILE A 32 9.30 -5.29 1.70
CA ILE A 32 8.75 -6.13 0.63
C ILE A 32 9.55 -7.44 0.50
N ASN A 33 10.87 -7.36 0.54
CA ASN A 33 11.73 -8.53 0.35
C ASN A 33 11.65 -9.51 1.52
N ASN A 34 11.51 -9.01 2.74
CA ASN A 34 11.43 -9.82 3.97
C ASN A 34 10.03 -10.35 4.26
N TYR A 35 9.01 -10.00 3.46
CA TYR A 35 7.68 -10.57 3.61
C TYR A 35 7.71 -12.08 3.32
N ASP A 36 7.25 -12.87 4.29
CA ASP A 36 7.12 -14.33 4.22
C ASP A 36 5.70 -14.72 3.78
N ASP A 37 5.62 -15.31 2.59
CA ASP A 37 4.38 -15.77 1.97
C ASP A 37 3.88 -17.13 2.47
N ASN A 38 4.66 -17.82 3.33
CA ASN A 38 4.40 -19.18 3.82
C ASN A 38 3.73 -19.24 5.21
N LEU A 39 3.16 -18.13 5.65
CA LEU A 39 2.44 -18.06 6.93
C LEU A 39 1.03 -18.66 6.83
N ASN A 40 0.53 -19.20 7.96
CA ASN A 40 -0.87 -19.58 8.08
C ASN A 40 -1.81 -18.38 7.85
N GLU A 41 -3.06 -18.63 7.48
CA GLU A 41 -3.94 -17.59 6.93
C GLU A 41 -4.16 -16.38 7.86
N LEU A 42 -4.42 -16.63 9.16
CA LEU A 42 -4.65 -15.57 10.14
C LEU A 42 -3.40 -14.71 10.36
N LYS A 43 -2.23 -15.33 10.53
CA LYS A 43 -0.96 -14.61 10.70
C LYS A 43 -0.62 -13.84 9.42
N ARG A 44 -0.86 -14.45 8.26
CA ARG A 44 -0.62 -13.84 6.94
C ARG A 44 -1.42 -12.56 6.72
N LYS A 45 -2.71 -12.53 7.08
CA LYS A 45 -3.56 -11.32 6.99
C LYS A 45 -3.03 -10.18 7.87
N LYS A 46 -2.62 -10.49 9.11
CA LYS A 46 -2.04 -9.51 10.04
C LYS A 46 -0.71 -8.96 9.52
N GLU A 47 0.19 -9.83 9.08
CA GLU A 47 1.49 -9.45 8.52
C GLU A 47 1.33 -8.65 7.22
N TYR A 48 0.35 -9.00 6.38
CA TYR A 48 0.06 -8.28 5.15
C TYR A 48 -0.38 -6.83 5.42
N LEU A 49 -1.33 -6.63 6.34
CA LEU A 49 -1.73 -5.28 6.75
C LEU A 49 -0.58 -4.53 7.42
N GLY A 50 0.28 -5.24 8.17
CA GLY A 50 1.51 -4.70 8.74
C GLY A 50 2.47 -4.18 7.67
N LEU A 51 2.71 -4.98 6.61
CA LEU A 51 3.51 -4.59 5.45
C LEU A 51 2.95 -3.33 4.80
N LEU A 52 1.66 -3.31 4.45
CA LEU A 52 1.02 -2.17 3.81
C LEU A 52 1.10 -0.90 4.68
N LYS A 53 0.86 -1.04 5.99
CA LYS A 53 0.97 0.04 6.97
C LYS A 53 2.40 0.59 7.02
N ASN A 54 3.42 -0.27 7.05
CA ASN A 54 4.82 0.14 7.11
C ASN A 54 5.22 0.92 5.85
N ILE A 55 4.80 0.46 4.66
CA ILE A 55 5.03 1.18 3.41
C ILE A 55 4.30 2.53 3.45
N TYR A 56 3.02 2.53 3.79
CA TYR A 56 2.18 3.74 3.88
C TYR A 56 2.79 4.86 4.75
N HIS A 57 3.37 4.51 5.90
CA HIS A 57 4.03 5.47 6.79
C HIS A 57 5.43 5.91 6.31
N THR A 58 6.04 5.18 5.39
CA THR A 58 7.41 5.45 4.91
C THR A 58 7.42 6.29 3.63
N ILE A 59 6.40 6.14 2.77
CA ILE A 59 6.31 6.89 1.50
C ILE A 59 6.01 8.39 1.71
N PRO A 60 6.42 9.25 0.76
CA PRO A 60 5.96 10.64 0.70
C PRO A 60 4.44 10.73 0.60
N SER A 61 3.87 11.85 1.03
CA SER A 61 2.43 12.07 0.92
C SER A 61 1.99 12.25 -0.54
N ARG A 62 1.11 11.37 -1.04
CA ARG A 62 0.48 11.50 -2.36
C ARG A 62 -0.24 12.84 -2.55
N LEU A 63 -0.90 13.33 -1.50
CA LEU A 63 -1.73 14.54 -1.54
C LEU A 63 -0.92 15.82 -1.29
N ASN A 64 0.06 15.78 -0.37
CA ASN A 64 0.78 16.99 0.04
C ASN A 64 2.16 17.14 -0.64
N GLU A 65 2.76 16.03 -1.09
CA GLU A 65 4.11 15.98 -1.67
C GLU A 65 4.08 15.30 -3.05
N ASN A 66 3.09 15.65 -3.88
CA ASN A 66 2.78 14.96 -5.14
C ASN A 66 4.01 14.72 -6.03
N LYS A 67 4.89 15.72 -6.20
CA LYS A 67 6.13 15.59 -7.00
C LYS A 67 7.09 14.55 -6.42
N LEU A 68 7.32 14.55 -5.10
CA LEU A 68 8.18 13.58 -4.43
C LEU A 68 7.56 12.18 -4.45
N TRP A 69 6.24 12.11 -4.27
CA TRP A 69 5.49 10.86 -4.37
C TRP A 69 5.57 10.25 -5.77
N ASN A 70 5.39 11.04 -6.84
CA ASN A 70 5.53 10.57 -8.21
C ASN A 70 6.94 10.05 -8.50
N ASN A 71 7.97 10.80 -8.09
CA ASN A 71 9.35 10.38 -8.25
C ASN A 71 9.64 9.07 -7.51
N PHE A 72 9.15 8.96 -6.26
CA PHE A 72 9.24 7.73 -5.49
C PHE A 72 8.54 6.55 -6.19
N LEU A 73 7.30 6.74 -6.65
CA LEU A 73 6.52 5.69 -7.29
C LEU A 73 7.18 5.22 -8.60
N ASN A 74 7.69 6.15 -9.41
CA ASN A 74 8.40 5.81 -10.64
C ASN A 74 9.67 5.01 -10.35
N LYS A 75 10.45 5.40 -9.33
CA LYS A 75 11.62 4.64 -8.86
C LYS A 75 11.24 3.27 -8.32
N LEU A 76 10.12 3.16 -7.59
CA LEU A 76 9.65 1.88 -7.07
C LEU A 76 9.25 0.94 -8.22
N LYS A 77 8.54 1.45 -9.23
CA LYS A 77 8.09 0.67 -10.40
C LYS A 77 9.24 0.05 -11.20
N THR A 78 10.42 0.66 -11.19
CA THR A 78 11.61 0.11 -11.86
C THR A 78 12.28 -1.03 -11.08
N GLU A 79 11.98 -1.18 -9.78
CA GLU A 79 12.58 -2.22 -8.95
C GLU A 79 11.87 -3.57 -9.07
N LYS A 80 12.66 -4.66 -8.96
CA LYS A 80 12.13 -6.03 -8.94
C LYS A 80 11.17 -6.25 -7.77
N CYS A 81 11.38 -5.59 -6.64
CA CYS A 81 10.52 -5.71 -5.46
C CYS A 81 9.08 -5.23 -5.73
N TYR A 82 8.86 -4.31 -6.67
CA TYR A 82 7.51 -3.85 -7.01
C TYR A 82 6.65 -4.96 -7.59
N HIS A 83 7.24 -5.83 -8.42
CA HIS A 83 6.56 -7.02 -8.94
C HIS A 83 6.23 -8.01 -7.83
N LYS A 84 7.13 -8.18 -6.85
CA LYS A 84 6.87 -8.98 -5.64
C LYS A 84 5.72 -8.38 -4.83
N LEU A 85 5.70 -7.07 -4.62
CA LEU A 85 4.62 -6.36 -3.92
C LEU A 85 3.26 -6.60 -4.59
N LYS A 86 3.17 -6.47 -5.92
CA LYS A 86 1.94 -6.77 -6.68
C LYS A 86 1.46 -8.21 -6.46
N LYS A 87 2.38 -9.19 -6.47
CA LYS A 87 2.04 -10.61 -6.19
C LYS A 87 1.51 -10.80 -4.76
N ILE A 88 2.18 -10.19 -3.77
CA ILE A 88 1.75 -10.23 -2.36
C ILE A 88 0.33 -9.69 -2.22
N ILE A 89 0.01 -8.55 -2.84
CA ILE A 89 -1.32 -7.93 -2.75
C ILE A 89 -2.39 -8.83 -3.35
N LYS A 90 -2.15 -9.37 -4.55
CA LYS A 90 -3.11 -10.27 -5.21
C LYS A 90 -3.40 -11.51 -4.37
N LYS A 91 -2.39 -12.10 -3.73
CA LYS A 91 -2.54 -13.31 -2.90
C LYS A 91 -3.23 -13.07 -1.56
N ASN A 92 -3.08 -11.86 -1.01
CA ASN A 92 -3.46 -11.55 0.39
C ASN A 92 -4.62 -10.57 0.53
N THR A 93 -5.30 -10.27 -0.58
CA THR A 93 -6.45 -9.37 -0.60
C THR A 93 -7.50 -9.77 0.45
N ILE A 94 -7.85 -8.80 1.31
CA ILE A 94 -8.83 -8.98 2.39
C ILE A 94 -10.16 -8.34 1.97
N THR A 95 -11.22 -9.14 2.02
CA THR A 95 -12.60 -8.73 1.67
C THR A 95 -13.50 -8.51 2.89
N HIS A 96 -13.03 -8.73 4.12
CA HIS A 96 -13.81 -8.43 5.33
C HIS A 96 -13.92 -6.92 5.59
N ASP A 97 -15.14 -6.43 5.81
CA ASP A 97 -15.52 -5.01 5.87
C ASP A 97 -14.60 -4.11 6.71
N SER A 98 -14.25 -4.52 7.92
CA SER A 98 -13.48 -3.68 8.84
C SER A 98 -12.01 -3.50 8.45
N LEU A 99 -11.43 -4.48 7.75
CA LEU A 99 -10.02 -4.48 7.34
C LEU A 99 -9.84 -4.04 5.89
N MET A 100 -10.85 -4.23 5.07
CA MET A 100 -10.87 -3.82 3.67
C MET A 100 -10.67 -2.30 3.53
N CYS A 101 -11.31 -1.50 4.39
CA CYS A 101 -11.16 -0.05 4.39
C CYS A 101 -9.70 0.38 4.60
N ARG A 102 -8.96 -0.31 5.49
CA ARG A 102 -7.54 -0.02 5.75
C ARG A 102 -6.68 -0.37 4.54
N GLN A 103 -6.92 -1.54 3.95
CA GLN A 103 -6.24 -1.98 2.74
C GLN A 103 -6.44 -0.98 1.59
N ILE A 104 -7.67 -0.51 1.35
CA ILE A 104 -8.00 0.51 0.35
C ILE A 104 -7.16 1.78 0.54
N ILE A 105 -7.13 2.31 1.78
CA ILE A 105 -6.39 3.53 2.09
C ILE A 105 -4.90 3.34 1.82
N TYR A 106 -4.32 2.21 2.23
CA TYR A 106 -2.91 1.95 2.01
C TYR A 106 -2.58 1.81 0.52
N LEU A 107 -3.37 1.06 -0.25
CA LEU A 107 -3.15 0.89 -1.69
C LEU A 107 -3.22 2.23 -2.44
N TYR A 108 -4.22 3.07 -2.10
CA TYR A 108 -4.35 4.41 -2.68
C TYR A 108 -3.10 5.26 -2.45
N TYR A 109 -2.58 5.29 -1.23
CA TYR A 109 -1.39 6.11 -0.96
C TYR A 109 -0.12 5.53 -1.57
N ILE A 110 0.00 4.20 -1.67
CA ILE A 110 1.18 3.55 -2.27
C ILE A 110 1.19 3.75 -3.80
N GLY A 111 0.05 3.95 -4.44
CA GLY A 111 -0.05 4.10 -5.90
C GLY A 111 -0.28 2.79 -6.64
N LEU A 112 -1.02 1.88 -5.99
CA LEU A 112 -1.43 0.58 -6.54
C LEU A 112 -2.89 0.68 -7.01
N ASP A 113 -3.13 1.62 -7.92
CA ASP A 113 -4.47 2.02 -8.35
C ASP A 113 -5.17 0.87 -9.11
N ASP A 114 -4.44 0.08 -9.89
CA ASP A 114 -4.99 -1.08 -10.60
C ASP A 114 -5.49 -2.15 -9.61
N GLU A 115 -4.67 -2.49 -8.61
CA GLU A 115 -5.02 -3.45 -7.58
C GLU A 115 -6.18 -2.95 -6.72
N LEU A 116 -6.24 -1.65 -6.43
CA LEU A 116 -7.35 -1.02 -5.74
C LEU A 116 -8.66 -1.13 -6.54
N VAL A 117 -8.62 -0.89 -7.86
CA VAL A 117 -9.79 -1.03 -8.73
C VAL A 117 -10.29 -2.47 -8.76
N CYS A 118 -9.40 -3.46 -8.84
CA CYS A 118 -9.78 -4.87 -8.75
C CYS A 118 -10.46 -5.19 -7.41
N LEU A 119 -9.87 -4.76 -6.30
CA LEU A 119 -10.40 -4.94 -4.96
C LEU A 119 -11.82 -4.37 -4.79
N ILE A 120 -12.03 -3.13 -5.25
CA ILE A 120 -13.34 -2.47 -5.15
C ILE A 120 -14.38 -3.21 -5.97
N LYS A 121 -14.01 -3.73 -7.16
CA LYS A 121 -14.93 -4.52 -7.99
C LYS A 121 -15.33 -5.82 -7.28
N GLU A 122 -14.38 -6.53 -6.70
CA GLU A 122 -14.62 -7.80 -6.01
C GLU A 122 -15.50 -7.65 -4.76
N ALA A 123 -15.40 -6.53 -4.05
CA ALA A 123 -16.24 -6.29 -2.87
C ALA A 123 -17.60 -5.64 -3.15
N CYS A 124 -17.81 -5.10 -4.36
CA CYS A 124 -19.10 -4.56 -4.79
C CYS A 124 -19.98 -5.60 -5.52
N LEU A 125 -19.47 -6.82 -5.70
CA LEU A 125 -20.18 -7.98 -6.27
C LEU A 125 -20.71 -8.87 -5.15
#